data_AF-A0A564ZM69-F1
#
_entry.id   AF-A0A564ZM69-F1
#
_cell.length_a   1.000
_cell.length_b   1.000
_cell.length_c   1.000
_cell.angle_alpha   90.00
_cell.angle_beta   90.00
_cell.angle_gamma   90.00
#
_symmetry.space_group_name_H-M   'P 1'
#
loop_
_entity.id
_entity.type
_entity.pdbx_description
1 polymer ?
#
loop_
_entity_poly.entity_id
_entity_poly.type
_entity_poly.pdbx_seq_one_letter_code
_entity_poly.pdbx_strand_id
1 'polypeptide(L)'
;MATIIEYTDQKRPANKYPNRIISPRTPGPCCYSKMEQIGVEQHEEGWSFIYKRCKKCGFAVRHVTARISQVFTKKCPRFDHHQLVGFHN
;
A
#
# COMPACT_ATOMS: atom_id res chain seq x y z
N MET A 1 15.27 -7.07 -5.39
CA MET A 1 14.27 -6.09 -4.94
C MET A 1 14.55 -4.70 -5.52
N ALA A 2 14.00 -4.40 -6.69
CA ALA A 2 14.08 -3.06 -7.26
C ALA A 2 12.86 -2.25 -6.79
N THR A 3 13.07 -1.16 -6.04
CA THR A 3 12.00 -0.22 -5.72
C THR A 3 11.82 0.77 -6.87
N ILE A 4 10.59 1.21 -7.13
CA ILE A 4 10.31 2.29 -8.11
C ILE A 4 10.70 3.68 -7.56
N ILE A 5 11.13 3.77 -6.30
CA ILE A 5 11.54 5.03 -5.66
C ILE A 5 12.98 5.35 -6.06
N GLU A 6 13.14 6.48 -6.76
CA GLU A 6 14.44 7.12 -6.97
C GLU A 6 14.68 8.17 -5.89
N TYR A 7 15.69 7.92 -5.05
CA TYR A 7 16.13 8.86 -4.05
C TYR A 7 17.16 9.85 -4.62
N THR A 8 16.73 11.08 -4.85
CA THR A 8 17.58 12.14 -5.39
C THR A 8 17.14 13.50 -4.91
N ASP A 9 18.12 14.32 -4.51
CA ASP A 9 17.91 15.74 -4.16
C ASP A 9 18.16 16.66 -5.36
N GLN A 10 18.62 16.10 -6.49
CA GLN A 10 18.90 16.86 -7.71
C GLN A 10 17.63 17.14 -8.53
N LYS A 11 16.55 16.39 -8.29
CA LYS A 11 15.27 16.54 -9.01
C LYS A 11 14.17 16.93 -8.04
N ARG A 12 13.19 17.69 -8.56
CA ARG A 12 11.99 18.00 -7.78
C ARG A 12 11.22 16.72 -7.44
N PRO A 13 10.71 16.60 -6.20
CA PRO A 13 9.93 15.43 -5.79
C PRO A 13 8.68 15.27 -6.65
N ALA A 14 8.51 14.11 -7.30
CA ALA A 14 7.45 13.89 -8.27
C ALA A 14 6.82 12.51 -8.11
N ASN A 15 5.49 12.47 -8.17
CA ASN A 15 4.74 11.22 -8.21
C ASN A 15 4.52 10.81 -9.67
N LYS A 16 5.26 9.81 -10.16
CA LYS A 16 5.04 9.17 -11.48
C LYS A 16 4.65 7.69 -11.30
N TYR A 17 3.98 7.39 -10.19
CA TYR A 17 3.42 6.06 -9.93
C TYR A 17 2.50 5.63 -11.09
N PRO A 18 2.52 4.36 -11.54
CA PRO A 18 3.22 3.21 -10.96
C PRO A 18 4.68 3.02 -11.40
N ASN A 19 5.16 3.82 -12.37
CA ASN A 19 6.44 3.56 -13.02
C ASN A 19 7.65 4.07 -12.20
N ARG A 20 7.52 5.22 -11.54
CA ARG A 20 8.63 5.83 -10.80
C ARG A 20 8.15 6.83 -9.75
N ILE A 21 8.84 6.94 -8.63
CA ILE A 21 8.59 7.98 -7.62
C ILE A 21 9.91 8.69 -7.36
N ILE A 22 9.96 10.01 -7.55
CA ILE A 22 11.15 10.81 -7.23
C ILE A 22 10.99 11.33 -5.81
N SER A 23 11.84 10.86 -4.90
CA SER A 23 11.85 11.24 -3.50
C SER A 23 13.16 11.98 -3.14
N PRO A 24 13.12 13.02 -2.30
CA PRO A 24 14.31 13.50 -1.61
C PRO A 24 14.95 12.36 -0.79
N ARG A 25 16.25 12.45 -0.53
CA ARG A 25 16.97 11.43 0.27
C ARG A 25 16.63 11.53 1.75
N THR A 26 16.31 12.74 2.22
CA THR A 26 16.08 13.00 3.64
C THR A 26 14.61 13.28 3.95
N PRO A 27 14.06 12.69 5.04
CA PRO A 27 12.73 13.03 5.50
C PRO A 27 12.74 14.43 6.14
N GLY A 28 11.72 15.23 5.82
CA GLY A 28 11.45 16.47 6.56
C GLY A 28 10.61 16.24 7.83
N PRO A 29 10.54 17.22 8.76
CA PRO A 29 9.74 17.14 9.98
C PRO A 29 8.24 16.95 9.70
N CYS A 30 7.78 17.35 8.51
CA CYS A 30 6.39 17.19 8.09
C CYS A 30 5.98 15.74 7.76
N CYS A 31 6.94 14.82 7.58
CA CYS A 31 6.66 13.45 7.15
C CYS A 31 5.80 12.69 8.15
N TYR A 32 5.96 12.95 9.44
CA TYR A 32 5.23 12.22 10.49
C TYR A 32 3.71 12.31 10.33
N SER A 33 3.18 13.46 9.93
CA SER A 33 1.72 13.69 9.86
C SER A 33 1.16 13.84 8.44
N LYS A 34 2.03 14.07 7.44
CA LYS A 34 1.60 14.39 6.07
C LYS A 34 1.90 13.26 5.07
N MET A 35 2.28 12.08 5.56
CA MET A 35 2.40 10.87 4.74
C MET A 35 1.03 10.39 4.26
N GLU A 36 0.89 10.17 2.97
CA GLU A 36 -0.28 9.53 2.34
C GLU A 36 0.14 8.27 1.61
N GLN A 37 -0.76 7.29 1.50
CA GLN A 37 -0.54 6.13 0.65
C GLN A 37 -0.66 6.53 -0.83
N ILE A 38 0.24 6.02 -1.66
CA ILE A 38 0.18 6.13 -3.11
C ILE A 38 -0.17 4.76 -3.69
N GLY A 39 -1.28 4.72 -4.43
CA GLY A 39 -1.71 3.54 -5.14
C GLY A 39 -2.28 2.45 -4.22
N VAL A 40 -2.15 1.22 -4.67
CA VAL A 40 -2.69 0.02 -4.01
C VAL A 40 -1.59 -0.74 -3.26
N GLU A 41 -1.99 -1.64 -2.36
CA GLU A 41 -1.07 -2.59 -1.74
C GLU A 41 -0.52 -3.56 -2.79
N GLN A 42 0.80 -3.74 -2.76
CA GLN A 42 1.54 -4.61 -3.64
C GLN A 42 2.01 -5.84 -2.85
N HIS A 43 2.00 -7.00 -3.52
CA HIS A 43 2.43 -8.27 -2.96
C HIS A 43 3.66 -8.76 -3.72
N GLU A 44 4.80 -8.90 -3.04
CA GLU A 44 6.07 -9.39 -3.61
C GLU A 44 6.67 -10.43 -2.68
N GLU A 45 7.00 -11.61 -3.20
CA GLU A 45 7.79 -12.64 -2.49
C GLU A 45 7.28 -12.98 -1.08
N GLY A 46 5.95 -12.99 -0.87
CA GLY A 46 5.34 -13.26 0.43
C GLY A 46 5.33 -12.05 1.39
N TRP A 47 5.46 -10.84 0.87
CA TRP A 47 5.36 -9.59 1.63
C TRP A 47 4.35 -8.64 1.01
N SER A 48 3.50 -8.05 1.86
CA SER A 48 2.62 -6.95 1.51
C SER A 48 3.32 -5.63 1.81
N PHE A 49 3.28 -4.70 0.86
CA PHE A 49 3.82 -3.36 1.05
C PHE A 49 3.00 -2.31 0.30
N ILE A 50 3.01 -1.10 0.85
CA ILE A 50 2.43 0.09 0.25
C ILE A 50 3.51 1.15 0.06
N TYR A 51 3.36 1.98 -0.97
CA TYR A 51 4.16 3.18 -1.09
C TYR A 51 3.48 4.32 -0.33
N LYS A 52 4.24 5.05 0.49
CA LYS A 52 3.78 6.28 1.15
C LYS A 52 4.59 7.47 0.67
N ARG A 53 3.96 8.63 0.51
CA ARG A 53 4.61 9.90 0.16
C ARG A 53 4.11 11.04 1.02
N CYS A 54 4.97 11.96 1.39
CA CYS A 54 4.62 13.17 2.09
C CYS A 54 4.00 14.21 1.12
N LYS A 55 2.80 14.69 1.43
CA LYS A 55 2.13 15.77 0.67
C LYS A 55 2.92 17.08 0.62
N LYS A 56 3.74 17.35 1.65
CA LYS A 56 4.43 18.64 1.82
C LYS A 56 5.83 18.66 1.21
N CYS A 57 6.69 17.72 1.59
CA CYS A 57 8.07 17.67 1.09
C CYS A 57 8.29 16.65 -0.05
N GLY A 58 7.31 15.79 -0.33
CA GLY A 58 7.43 14.79 -1.39
C GLY A 58 8.32 13.58 -1.06
N PHE A 59 8.83 13.47 0.18
CA PHE A 59 9.54 12.29 0.66
C PHE A 59 8.67 11.04 0.57
N ALA A 60 9.19 9.96 -0.03
CA ALA A 60 8.48 8.72 -0.24
C ALA A 60 9.25 7.51 0.28
N VAL A 61 8.51 6.52 0.78
CA VAL A 61 9.05 5.29 1.37
C VAL A 61 8.21 4.08 0.97
N ARG A 62 8.86 2.91 0.95
CA ARG A 62 8.20 1.61 0.90
C ARG A 62 7.90 1.18 2.34
N HIS A 63 6.63 1.04 2.68
CA HIS A 63 6.18 0.63 4.00
C HIS A 63 5.64 -0.80 3.92
N VAL A 64 6.39 -1.75 4.48
CA VAL A 64 5.97 -3.16 4.57
C VAL A 64 4.84 -3.26 5.60
N THR A 65 3.67 -3.75 5.18
CA THR A 65 2.47 -3.85 6.02
C THR A 65 2.35 -5.21 6.68
N ALA A 66 2.68 -6.28 5.97
CA ALA A 66 2.58 -7.64 6.51
C ALA A 66 3.53 -8.61 5.82
N ARG A 67 3.85 -9.70 6.52
CA ARG A 67 4.34 -10.92 5.89
C ARG A 67 3.13 -11.73 5.46
N ILE A 68 2.99 -11.97 4.16
CA ILE A 68 1.95 -12.81 3.60
C ILE A 68 2.42 -14.26 3.76
N SER A 69 1.92 -14.94 4.78
CA SER A 69 1.86 -16.40 4.73
C SER A 69 1.01 -16.75 3.52
N GLN A 70 1.45 -17.66 2.63
CA GLN A 70 0.71 -18.09 1.42
C GLN A 70 -0.59 -18.85 1.74
N VAL A 71 -1.40 -18.35 2.68
CA VAL A 71 -2.76 -18.80 2.86
C VAL A 71 -3.53 -18.13 1.74
N PHE A 72 -3.66 -18.84 0.62
CA PHE A 72 -4.66 -18.57 -0.40
C PHE A 72 -5.98 -18.27 0.31
N THR A 73 -6.33 -16.99 0.48
CA THR A 73 -7.70 -16.63 0.76
C THR A 73 -8.44 -16.92 -0.53
N LYS A 74 -8.85 -18.18 -0.69
CA LYS A 74 -9.96 -18.51 -1.57
C LYS A 74 -11.04 -17.48 -1.25
N LYS A 75 -11.44 -16.68 -2.25
CA LYS A 75 -12.72 -15.97 -2.20
C LYS A 75 -13.74 -17.01 -1.78
N CYS A 76 -14.20 -16.99 -0.54
CA CYS A 76 -15.38 -17.74 -0.16
C CYS A 76 -16.53 -17.09 -0.95
N PRO A 77 -17.19 -17.81 -1.87
CA PRO A 77 -18.43 -17.32 -2.43
C PRO A 77 -19.40 -17.16 -1.26
N ARG A 78 -19.90 -15.93 -1.13
CA ARG A 78 -21.08 -15.50 -0.38
C ARG A 78 -21.98 -16.67 -0.01
N PHE A 79 -21.98 -17.03 1.28
CA PHE A 79 -22.87 -18.03 1.86
C PHE A 79 -24.28 -17.43 1.83
N ASP A 80 -25.10 -17.83 0.85
CA ASP A 80 -26.50 -17.43 0.78
C ASP A 80 -27.28 -18.25 1.82
N HIS A 81 -27.57 -17.60 2.95
CA HIS A 81 -28.29 -18.19 4.07
C HIS A 81 -29.80 -18.01 3.84
N HIS A 82 -30.38 -18.79 2.93
CA HIS A 82 -31.83 -18.84 2.78
C HIS A 82 -32.45 -19.71 3.89
N GLN A 83 -32.71 -19.05 5.01
CA GLN A 83 -33.92 -19.13 5.85
C GLN A 83 -34.64 -20.49 5.97
N LEU A 84 -34.34 -21.22 7.03
CA LEU A 84 -35.29 -22.14 7.67
C LEU A 84 -36.03 -21.38 8.77
N VAL A 85 -37.28 -20.98 8.51
CA VAL A 85 -38.27 -20.77 9.57
C VAL A 85 -39.39 -21.77 9.35
N GLY A 86 -39.49 -22.72 10.28
CA GLY A 86 -40.56 -23.69 10.34
C GLY A 86 -41.75 -23.19 11.15
N PHE A 87 -42.89 -23.79 10.82
CA PHE A 87 -43.94 -24.30 11.71
C PHE A 87 -44.90 -23.36 12.49
N HIS A 88 -46.17 -23.78 12.37
CA HIS A 88 -47.35 -23.61 13.21
C HIS A 88 -48.08 -22.25 13.21
N ASN A 89 -49.30 -22.23 12.68
CA ASN A 89 -50.49 -22.65 13.45
C ASN A 89 -51.62 -23.10 12.50
#